data_AF-A0A2D9T2U8-F1
#
_entry.id   AF-A0A2D9T2U8-F1
#
_cell.length_a   1.000
_cell.length_b   1.000
_cell.length_c   1.000
_cell.angle_alpha   90.00
_cell.angle_beta   90.00
_cell.angle_gamma   90.00
#
_symmetry.space_group_name_H-M   'P 1'
#
loop_
_entity.id
_entity.type
_entity.pdbx_description
1 polymer ?
#
loop_
_entity_poly.entity_id
_entity_poly.type
_entity_poly.pdbx_seq_one_letter_code
_entity_poly.pdbx_strand_id
1 'polypeptide(L)'
;MMTKLLKKQKNSEGFTLIELMIVVAIIGVLAAIAIPAFLNYVKRSKTSEAPGNLKALFTGAAAYYSGDQTAQALIGRNIASANNTRCLAASSTTPTAPTDQKHTLDWSGDAWQAAFKTLNWQVSDPIYYQYAIVNSIDAAGLCGDGSAVGTQVYQFNAVGDLDDDTETSLFQLAVGVDSGNTLYRNAAIYTEDPLE
;
A
#
# COMPACT_ATOMS: atom_id res chain seq x y z
N MET A 1 84.63 14.74 3.72
CA MET A 1 83.66 14.01 2.87
C MET A 1 82.26 14.46 3.30
N MET A 2 81.67 15.44 2.61
CA MET A 2 80.44 16.11 3.04
C MET A 2 79.38 15.94 1.96
N THR A 3 78.55 14.92 2.14
CA THR A 3 77.46 14.56 1.24
C THR A 3 76.33 15.58 1.39
N LYS A 4 76.16 16.44 0.39
CA LYS A 4 74.98 17.30 0.27
C LYS A 4 73.74 16.43 0.02
N LEU A 5 72.87 16.33 1.01
CA LEU A 5 71.51 15.83 0.88
C LEU A 5 70.67 16.85 0.12
N LEU A 6 70.38 16.59 -1.15
CA LEU A 6 69.45 17.37 -1.96
C LEU A 6 68.01 17.10 -1.48
N LYS A 7 67.47 18.04 -0.70
CA LYS A 7 66.07 18.07 -0.26
C LYS A 7 65.17 18.36 -1.47
N LYS A 8 64.52 17.32 -2.01
CA LYS A 8 63.47 17.42 -3.03
C LYS A 8 62.29 18.21 -2.45
N GLN A 9 62.17 19.47 -2.83
CA GLN A 9 60.98 20.30 -2.57
C GLN A 9 59.79 19.61 -3.27
N LYS A 10 58.86 19.05 -2.50
CA LYS A 10 57.56 18.65 -3.03
C LYS A 10 56.78 19.93 -3.29
N ASN A 11 56.52 20.25 -4.55
CA ASN A 11 55.53 21.27 -4.91
C ASN A 11 54.19 20.82 -4.34
N SER A 12 53.78 21.42 -3.23
CA SER A 12 52.42 21.34 -2.73
C SER A 12 51.59 22.33 -3.55
N GLU A 13 51.09 21.86 -4.69
CA GLU A 13 50.07 22.55 -5.47
C GLU A 13 48.78 22.58 -4.63
N GLY A 14 48.41 23.77 -4.18
CA GLY A 14 47.18 24.00 -3.42
C GLY A 14 46.00 24.20 -4.36
N PHE A 15 44.84 23.66 -3.99
CA PHE A 15 43.57 23.88 -4.70
C PHE A 15 43.19 25.36 -4.65
N THR A 16 42.81 25.96 -5.78
CA THR A 16 42.40 27.37 -5.78
C THR A 16 40.96 27.52 -5.29
N LEU A 17 40.65 28.63 -4.62
CA LEU A 17 39.27 28.92 -4.19
C LEU A 17 38.32 29.05 -5.39
N ILE A 18 38.83 29.51 -6.53
CA ILE A 18 38.03 29.67 -7.75
C ILE A 18 37.65 28.31 -8.36
N GLU A 19 38.55 27.32 -8.35
CA GLU A 19 38.24 25.94 -8.77
C GLU A 19 37.12 25.37 -7.90
N LEU A 20 37.17 25.61 -6.58
CA LEU A 20 36.14 25.13 -5.68
C LEU A 20 34.79 25.80 -5.93
N MET A 21 34.79 27.12 -6.17
CA MET A 21 33.57 27.87 -6.46
C MET A 21 32.86 27.37 -7.73
N ILE A 22 33.60 27.09 -8.79
CA ILE A 22 33.03 26.58 -10.04
C ILE A 22 32.43 25.18 -9.82
N VAL A 23 33.12 24.31 -9.07
CA VAL A 23 32.63 22.96 -8.77
C VAL A 23 31.31 23.02 -7.99
N VAL A 24 31.22 23.86 -6.96
CA VAL A 24 29.97 24.04 -6.18
C VAL A 24 28.85 24.59 -7.05
N ALA A 25 29.15 25.54 -7.95
CA ALA A 25 28.15 26.08 -8.88
C ALA A 25 27.59 25.00 -9.83
N ILE A 26 28.45 24.15 -10.39
CA ILE A 26 28.03 23.04 -11.25
C ILE A 26 27.21 22.01 -10.47
N ILE A 27 27.65 21.62 -9.27
CA ILE A 27 26.89 20.69 -8.41
C ILE A 27 25.52 21.28 -8.05
N GLY A 28 25.44 22.58 -7.77
CA GLY A 28 24.17 23.26 -7.47
C GLY A 28 23.16 23.15 -8.61
N VAL A 29 23.59 23.37 -9.86
CA VAL A 29 22.73 23.24 -11.05
C VAL A 29 22.29 21.79 -11.26
N LEU A 30 23.20 20.83 -11.12
CA LEU A 30 22.87 19.40 -11.26
C LEU A 30 21.88 18.94 -10.18
N ALA A 31 22.11 19.36 -8.93
CA ALA A 31 21.25 19.00 -7.80
C ALA A 31 19.82 19.56 -7.96
N ALA A 32 19.67 20.80 -8.45
CA ALA A 32 18.37 21.42 -8.68
C ALA A 32 17.47 20.61 -9.65
N ILE A 33 18.07 19.94 -10.64
CA ILE A 33 17.34 19.09 -11.59
C ILE A 33 17.19 17.67 -11.05
N ALA A 34 18.24 17.12 -10.43
CA ALA A 34 18.28 15.73 -10.00
C ALA A 34 17.39 15.44 -8.78
N ILE A 35 17.31 16.35 -7.80
CA ILE A 35 16.54 16.15 -6.57
C ILE A 35 15.05 15.90 -6.84
N PRO A 36 14.30 16.75 -7.56
CA PRO A 36 12.86 16.51 -7.79
C PRO A 36 12.61 15.22 -8.59
N ALA A 37 13.48 14.90 -9.56
CA ALA A 37 13.39 13.65 -10.31
C ALA A 37 13.62 12.42 -9.41
N PHE A 38 14.60 12.50 -8.51
CA PHE A 38 14.89 11.45 -7.54
C PHE A 38 13.76 11.24 -6.53
N LEU A 39 13.18 12.32 -6.01
CA LEU A 39 12.02 12.25 -5.10
C LEU A 39 10.84 11.55 -5.77
N ASN A 40 10.50 11.92 -7.01
CA ASN A 40 9.46 11.25 -7.79
C ASN A 40 9.76 9.77 -8.04
N TYR A 41 11.03 9.41 -8.24
CA TYR A 41 11.45 8.02 -8.38
C TYR A 41 11.22 7.23 -7.09
N VAL A 42 11.56 7.81 -5.93
CA VAL A 42 11.31 7.20 -4.62
C VAL A 42 9.80 7.03 -4.39
N LYS A 43 8.98 8.06 -4.64
CA LYS A 43 7.51 7.99 -4.53
C LYS A 43 6.94 6.86 -5.39
N ARG A 44 7.36 6.74 -6.66
CA ARG A 44 6.97 5.62 -7.55
C ARG A 44 7.38 4.25 -7.01
N SER A 45 8.53 4.15 -6.37
CA SER A 45 8.97 2.90 -5.76
C SER A 45 8.08 2.53 -4.58
N LYS A 46 7.70 3.50 -3.75
CA LYS A 46 6.78 3.30 -2.62
C LYS A 46 5.39 2.87 -3.11
N THR A 47 4.85 3.51 -4.15
CA THR A 47 3.47 3.26 -4.64
C THR A 47 3.29 1.93 -5.35
N SER A 48 4.38 1.29 -5.77
CA SER A 48 4.35 0.02 -6.48
C SER A 48 3.75 -1.15 -5.67
N GLU A 49 3.73 -1.06 -4.33
CA GLU A 49 3.20 -2.12 -3.46
C GLU A 49 1.66 -2.17 -3.43
N ALA A 50 1.00 -1.01 -3.52
CA ALA A 50 -0.44 -0.89 -3.27
C ALA A 50 -1.28 -1.73 -4.26
N PRO A 51 -1.05 -1.66 -5.59
CA PRO A 51 -1.79 -2.48 -6.55
C PRO A 51 -1.61 -3.99 -6.34
N GLY A 52 -0.45 -4.43 -5.87
CA GLY A 52 -0.16 -5.84 -5.61
C GLY A 52 -0.97 -6.37 -4.43
N ASN A 53 -0.95 -5.63 -3.33
CA ASN A 53 -1.70 -5.98 -2.12
C ASN A 53 -3.21 -5.93 -2.33
N LEU A 54 -3.73 -4.93 -3.05
CA LEU A 54 -5.16 -4.87 -3.40
C LEU A 54 -5.62 -6.09 -4.23
N LYS A 55 -4.79 -6.56 -5.17
CA LYS A 55 -5.07 -7.78 -5.95
C LYS A 55 -5.02 -9.04 -5.09
N ALA A 56 -4.11 -9.11 -4.12
CA ALA A 56 -4.02 -10.21 -3.17
C ALA A 56 -5.28 -10.28 -2.29
N LEU A 57 -5.74 -9.13 -1.77
CA LEU A 57 -7.01 -9.00 -1.04
C LEU A 57 -8.20 -9.47 -1.87
N PHE A 58 -8.28 -9.07 -3.14
CA PHE A 58 -9.33 -9.55 -4.04
C PHE A 58 -9.27 -11.07 -4.25
N THR A 59 -8.08 -11.63 -4.45
CA THR A 59 -7.91 -13.08 -4.64
C THR A 59 -8.39 -13.85 -3.41
N GLY A 60 -8.05 -13.35 -2.22
CA GLY A 60 -8.53 -13.85 -0.94
C GLY A 60 -10.05 -13.77 -0.80
N ALA A 61 -10.64 -12.63 -1.15
CA ALA A 61 -12.09 -12.43 -1.15
C ALA A 61 -12.82 -13.33 -2.14
N ALA A 62 -12.30 -13.51 -3.36
CA ALA A 62 -12.88 -14.41 -4.35
C ALA A 62 -12.86 -15.87 -3.87
N ALA A 63 -11.76 -16.30 -3.25
CA ALA A 63 -11.65 -17.63 -2.65
C ALA A 63 -12.62 -17.81 -1.48
N TYR A 64 -12.69 -16.82 -0.58
CA TYR A 64 -13.59 -16.85 0.57
C TYR A 64 -15.08 -16.86 0.15
N TYR A 65 -15.42 -16.08 -0.87
CA TYR A 65 -16.79 -15.97 -1.38
C TYR A 65 -17.26 -17.18 -2.18
N SER A 66 -16.34 -17.93 -2.81
CA SER A 66 -16.66 -19.16 -3.54
C SER A 66 -16.65 -20.42 -2.65
N GLY A 67 -16.11 -20.31 -1.42
CA GLY A 67 -16.11 -21.39 -0.44
C GLY A 67 -17.50 -21.63 0.18
N ASP A 68 -17.80 -22.89 0.50
CA ASP A 68 -19.02 -23.27 1.20
C ASP A 68 -18.97 -22.80 2.67
N GLN A 69 -19.81 -21.81 3.00
CA GLN A 69 -19.89 -21.26 4.35
C GLN A 69 -20.84 -22.13 5.20
N THR A 70 -20.35 -23.27 5.68
CA THR A 70 -21.13 -24.12 6.60
C THR A 70 -21.27 -23.43 7.96
N ALA A 71 -22.22 -22.50 8.11
CA ALA A 71 -22.79 -21.91 9.35
C ALA A 71 -21.83 -21.32 10.44
N GLN A 72 -20.55 -21.66 10.46
CA GLN A 72 -19.57 -21.34 11.49
C GLN A 72 -18.98 -19.92 11.31
N ALA A 73 -19.09 -19.33 10.12
CA ALA A 73 -18.72 -17.94 9.86
C ALA A 73 -19.74 -16.90 10.40
N LEU A 74 -20.93 -17.35 10.83
CA LEU A 74 -22.02 -16.48 11.32
C LEU A 74 -21.87 -16.12 12.81
N ILE A 75 -21.10 -16.91 13.56
CA ILE A 75 -20.98 -16.82 15.02
C ILE A 75 -20.25 -15.53 15.44
N GLY A 76 -19.34 -15.01 14.59
CA GLY A 76 -18.64 -13.75 14.83
C GLY A 76 -19.45 -12.48 14.53
N ARG A 77 -20.62 -12.59 13.86
CA ARG A 77 -21.45 -11.44 13.45
C ARG A 77 -22.78 -11.31 14.21
N ASN A 78 -23.11 -12.22 15.13
CA ASN A 78 -24.41 -12.24 15.85
C ASN A 78 -25.64 -12.16 14.91
N ILE A 79 -25.54 -12.73 13.70
CA ILE A 79 -26.65 -12.79 12.75
C ILE A 79 -27.44 -14.07 12.99
N ALA A 80 -28.71 -13.95 13.37
CA ALA A 80 -29.59 -15.08 13.64
C ALA A 80 -29.95 -15.83 12.33
N SER A 81 -29.22 -16.91 12.05
CA SER A 81 -29.56 -18.13 11.31
C SER A 81 -30.29 -18.08 9.94
N ALA A 82 -29.65 -18.79 8.98
CA ALA A 82 -30.23 -19.76 8.04
C ALA A 82 -30.65 -19.41 6.59
N ASN A 83 -30.32 -18.24 6.01
CA ASN A 83 -30.53 -18.01 4.55
C ASN A 83 -29.37 -17.33 3.80
N ASN A 84 -28.18 -17.18 4.39
CA ASN A 84 -27.05 -16.47 3.78
C ASN A 84 -25.89 -17.42 3.51
N THR A 85 -25.67 -17.81 2.25
CA THR A 85 -24.67 -18.83 1.88
C THR A 85 -23.28 -18.24 1.69
N ARG A 86 -23.13 -16.91 1.58
CA ARG A 86 -21.84 -16.24 1.28
C ARG A 86 -21.66 -14.93 2.04
N CYS A 87 -21.26 -15.01 3.31
CA CYS A 87 -20.99 -13.80 4.09
C CYS A 87 -19.71 -13.10 3.64
N LEU A 88 -19.71 -11.77 3.63
CA LEU A 88 -18.50 -10.97 3.41
C LEU A 88 -17.69 -10.86 4.72
N ALA A 89 -16.36 -10.95 4.61
CA ALA A 89 -15.43 -10.45 5.64
C ALA A 89 -15.84 -9.04 6.12
N ALA A 90 -15.71 -8.79 7.42
CA ALA A 90 -16.11 -7.53 8.03
C ALA A 90 -15.28 -6.34 7.53
N SER A 91 -15.87 -5.13 7.53
CA SER A 91 -15.10 -3.92 7.30
C SER A 91 -14.02 -3.76 8.36
N SER A 92 -12.81 -3.47 7.91
CA SER A 92 -11.66 -3.32 8.79
C SER A 92 -10.54 -2.57 8.11
N THR A 93 -9.75 -1.85 8.89
CA THR A 93 -8.57 -1.11 8.42
C THR A 93 -7.36 -1.57 9.22
N THR A 94 -6.22 -1.77 8.57
CA THR A 94 -4.96 -2.06 9.25
C THR A 94 -4.61 -0.91 10.21
N PRO A 95 -4.00 -1.21 11.37
CA PRO A 95 -3.62 -0.19 12.32
C PRO A 95 -2.53 0.70 11.74
N THR A 96 -2.37 1.89 12.34
CA THR A 96 -1.39 2.92 11.98
C THR A 96 -1.81 3.78 10.80
N ALA A 97 -1.80 5.09 11.01
CA ALA A 97 -2.11 6.08 9.97
C ALA A 97 -1.01 6.07 8.88
N PRO A 98 -1.35 6.42 7.63
CA PRO A 98 -0.37 6.61 6.56
C PRO A 98 0.72 7.61 6.99
N THR A 99 1.99 7.28 6.74
CA THR A 99 3.14 8.19 6.88
C THR A 99 4.22 7.81 5.86
N ASP A 100 5.23 8.67 5.69
CA ASP A 100 6.40 8.43 4.82
C ASP A 100 7.13 7.11 5.14
N GLN A 101 7.05 6.65 6.39
CA GLN A 101 7.81 5.53 6.91
C GLN A 101 7.11 4.19 6.72
N LYS A 102 7.90 3.11 6.66
CA LYS A 102 7.34 1.76 6.61
C LYS A 102 6.85 1.32 8.00
N HIS A 103 5.71 0.64 8.02
CA HIS A 103 5.11 0.07 9.22
C HIS A 103 5.05 -1.44 9.15
N THR A 104 5.33 -2.10 10.26
CA THR A 104 5.12 -3.54 10.41
C THR A 104 3.75 -3.80 11.02
N LEU A 105 2.98 -4.67 10.41
CA LEU A 105 1.71 -5.12 10.96
C LEU A 105 1.94 -6.23 11.98
N ASP A 106 1.45 -6.04 13.20
CA ASP A 106 1.42 -7.10 14.21
C ASP A 106 0.17 -7.98 13.98
N TRP A 107 0.38 -9.26 13.74
CA TRP A 107 -0.70 -10.23 13.50
C TRP A 107 -1.10 -11.01 14.78
N SER A 108 -0.84 -10.46 15.97
CA SER A 108 -1.12 -11.11 17.26
C SER A 108 -2.29 -10.49 18.06
N GLY A 109 -3.53 -10.65 17.57
CA GLY A 109 -4.71 -10.72 18.46
C GLY A 109 -5.72 -9.57 18.43
N ASP A 110 -5.62 -8.61 17.50
CA ASP A 110 -6.59 -7.53 17.40
C ASP A 110 -7.79 -7.87 16.50
N ALA A 111 -8.91 -7.16 16.72
CA ALA A 111 -10.15 -7.31 15.96
C ALA A 111 -9.98 -7.05 14.45
N TRP A 112 -9.07 -6.16 14.05
CA TRP A 112 -8.86 -5.84 12.63
C TRP A 112 -8.29 -7.03 11.84
N GLN A 113 -7.41 -7.82 12.47
CA GLN A 113 -6.76 -8.95 11.83
C GLN A 113 -7.75 -10.04 11.44
N ALA A 114 -8.86 -10.18 12.16
CA ALA A 114 -9.86 -11.21 11.89
C ALA A 114 -10.42 -11.09 10.47
N ALA A 115 -10.71 -9.86 10.00
CA ALA A 115 -11.18 -9.61 8.65
C ALA A 115 -10.15 -10.00 7.59
N PHE A 116 -8.90 -9.57 7.77
CA PHE A 116 -7.81 -9.85 6.83
C PHE A 116 -7.39 -11.33 6.82
N LYS A 117 -7.33 -11.99 7.98
CA LYS A 117 -7.10 -13.43 8.11
C LYS A 117 -8.20 -14.26 7.46
N THR A 118 -9.45 -13.81 7.52
CA THR A 118 -10.58 -14.44 6.81
C THR A 118 -10.35 -14.45 5.29
N LEU A 119 -9.77 -13.36 4.76
CA LEU A 119 -9.37 -13.28 3.35
C LEU A 119 -8.02 -13.93 3.06
N ASN A 120 -7.42 -14.64 4.03
CA ASN A 120 -6.08 -15.22 3.92
C ASN A 120 -5.01 -14.20 3.44
N TRP A 121 -5.17 -12.92 3.80
CA TRP A 121 -4.21 -11.88 3.50
C TRP A 121 -3.45 -11.51 4.76
N GLN A 122 -2.13 -11.74 4.73
CA GLN A 122 -1.20 -11.37 5.80
C GLN A 122 0.10 -10.93 5.13
N VAL A 123 0.58 -9.74 5.49
CA VAL A 123 1.85 -9.21 4.98
C VAL A 123 2.87 -9.28 6.10
N SER A 124 4.01 -9.92 5.83
CA SER A 124 5.12 -10.05 6.78
C SER A 124 6.15 -8.94 6.63
N ASP A 125 6.23 -8.33 5.45
CA ASP A 125 7.19 -7.26 5.17
C ASP A 125 6.62 -5.89 5.59
N PRO A 126 7.48 -4.91 5.96
CA PRO A 126 7.01 -3.57 6.26
C PRO A 126 6.42 -2.87 5.02
N ILE A 127 5.27 -2.21 5.21
CA ILE A 127 4.44 -1.57 4.16
C ILE A 127 4.38 -0.06 4.36
N TYR A 128 4.19 0.71 3.28
CA TYR A 128 3.94 2.15 3.32
C TYR A 128 2.45 2.48 3.41
N TYR A 129 1.60 1.65 2.82
CA TYR A 129 0.15 1.91 2.73
C TYR A 129 -0.62 1.30 3.89
N GLN A 130 -1.62 2.02 4.37
CA GLN A 130 -2.70 1.48 5.18
C GLN A 130 -3.73 0.82 4.27
N TYR A 131 -4.14 -0.40 4.60
CA TYR A 131 -5.13 -1.15 3.82
C TYR A 131 -6.47 -1.21 4.55
N ALA A 132 -7.57 -1.01 3.82
CA ALA A 132 -8.91 -1.16 4.34
C ALA A 132 -9.74 -2.10 3.47
N ILE A 133 -10.49 -2.97 4.14
CA ILE A 133 -11.61 -3.72 3.59
C ILE A 133 -12.86 -2.93 3.96
N VAL A 134 -13.62 -2.50 2.97
CA VAL A 134 -14.96 -1.92 3.17
C VAL A 134 -15.94 -2.90 2.56
N ASN A 135 -16.82 -3.45 3.39
CA ASN A 135 -17.91 -4.30 2.94
C ASN A 135 -19.19 -3.48 2.79
N SER A 136 -19.86 -3.64 1.66
CA SER A 136 -21.18 -3.05 1.44
C SER A 136 -22.22 -4.12 1.73
N ILE A 137 -22.77 -4.08 2.94
CA ILE A 137 -23.97 -4.84 3.30
C ILE A 137 -25.19 -4.03 2.92
N ASP A 138 -26.27 -4.68 2.48
CA ASP A 138 -27.54 -3.98 2.34
C ASP A 138 -28.11 -3.60 3.72
N ALA A 139 -29.15 -2.76 3.72
CA ALA A 139 -29.80 -2.33 4.96
C ALA A 139 -30.42 -3.50 5.77
N ALA A 140 -30.58 -4.68 5.15
CA ALA A 140 -31.04 -5.90 5.80
C ALA A 140 -29.89 -6.74 6.39
N GLY A 141 -28.64 -6.27 6.30
CA GLY A 141 -27.45 -6.96 6.77
C GLY A 141 -27.08 -8.18 5.92
N LEU A 142 -27.73 -8.35 4.76
CA LEU A 142 -27.49 -9.44 3.83
C LEU A 142 -26.25 -9.12 3.00
N CYS A 143 -25.62 -10.20 2.55
CA CYS A 143 -24.47 -10.08 1.68
C CYS A 143 -24.35 -11.31 0.79
N GLY A 144 -23.95 -11.09 -0.45
CA GLY A 144 -23.55 -12.13 -1.38
C GLY A 144 -24.66 -12.80 -2.17
N ASP A 145 -25.73 -13.27 -1.53
CA ASP A 145 -26.82 -13.97 -2.25
C ASP A 145 -28.05 -13.07 -2.39
N GLY A 146 -28.47 -12.84 -3.64
CA GLY A 146 -29.64 -11.99 -3.94
C GLY A 146 -29.33 -10.51 -4.18
N SER A 147 -28.06 -10.09 -4.06
CA SER A 147 -27.63 -8.77 -4.53
C SER A 147 -27.82 -8.66 -6.05
N ALA A 148 -28.35 -7.52 -6.52
CA ALA A 148 -28.52 -7.30 -7.96
C ALA A 148 -27.16 -7.35 -8.67
N VAL A 149 -27.12 -7.88 -9.89
CA VAL A 149 -25.93 -7.89 -10.74
C VAL A 149 -25.36 -6.48 -10.83
N GLY A 150 -24.07 -6.31 -10.58
CA GLY A 150 -23.44 -4.98 -10.58
C GLY A 150 -23.39 -4.28 -9.23
N THR A 151 -23.99 -4.86 -8.18
CA THR A 151 -23.89 -4.31 -6.81
C THR A 151 -22.46 -4.48 -6.31
N GLN A 152 -21.86 -3.39 -5.83
CA GLN A 152 -20.59 -3.43 -5.15
C GLN A 152 -20.74 -4.12 -3.80
N VAL A 153 -19.88 -5.10 -3.53
CA VAL A 153 -19.88 -5.88 -2.28
C VAL A 153 -18.62 -5.63 -1.45
N TYR A 154 -17.49 -5.36 -2.11
CA TYR A 154 -16.28 -4.90 -1.46
C TYR A 154 -15.72 -3.64 -2.12
N GLN A 155 -15.07 -2.84 -1.30
CA GLN A 155 -14.07 -1.89 -1.72
C GLN A 155 -12.80 -2.18 -0.93
N PHE A 156 -11.70 -2.43 -1.64
CA PHE A 156 -10.40 -2.43 -1.00
C PHE A 156 -9.74 -1.09 -1.23
N ASN A 157 -9.33 -0.44 -0.15
CA ASN A 157 -8.63 0.84 -0.22
C ASN A 157 -7.20 0.64 0.26
N ALA A 158 -6.26 1.30 -0.40
CA ALA A 158 -4.90 1.49 0.10
C ALA A 158 -4.64 2.99 0.16
N VAL A 159 -4.34 3.51 1.35
CA VAL A 159 -4.06 4.93 1.60
C VAL A 159 -2.63 5.06 2.07
N GLY A 160 -1.85 5.91 1.42
CA GLY A 160 -0.44 6.15 1.72
C GLY A 160 -0.18 7.65 1.80
N ASP A 161 0.77 8.06 2.63
CA ASP A 161 1.33 9.41 2.65
C ASP A 161 2.83 9.23 2.36
N LEU A 162 3.31 9.70 1.21
CA LEU A 162 4.66 9.33 0.75
C LEU A 162 5.74 10.30 1.22
N ASP A 163 5.38 11.49 1.69
CA ASP A 163 6.30 12.55 2.12
C ASP A 163 5.91 13.31 3.39
N ASP A 164 4.92 12.81 4.14
CA ASP A 164 4.49 13.27 5.47
C ASP A 164 3.92 14.70 5.47
N ASP A 165 3.30 15.10 4.35
CA ASP A 165 2.76 16.45 4.15
C ASP A 165 1.24 16.56 4.38
N THR A 166 0.63 15.49 4.90
CA THR A 166 -0.82 15.30 5.16
C THR A 166 -1.69 15.05 3.94
N GLU A 167 -1.15 15.19 2.72
CA GLU A 167 -1.82 14.78 1.50
C GLU A 167 -1.61 13.26 1.30
N THR A 168 -2.65 12.58 0.80
CA THR A 168 -2.63 11.11 0.76
C THR A 168 -2.92 10.57 -0.61
N SER A 169 -2.09 9.62 -1.01
CA SER A 169 -2.31 8.78 -2.17
C SER A 169 -3.35 7.70 -1.89
N LEU A 170 -4.37 7.59 -2.74
CA LEU A 170 -5.46 6.63 -2.59
C LEU A 170 -5.53 5.69 -3.78
N PHE A 171 -5.57 4.38 -3.51
CA PHE A 171 -5.86 3.34 -4.48
C PHE A 171 -7.12 2.58 -4.04
N GLN A 172 -8.08 2.43 -4.94
CA GLN A 172 -9.34 1.75 -4.66
C GLN A 172 -9.62 0.66 -5.68
N LEU A 173 -10.00 -0.50 -5.17
CA LEU A 173 -10.45 -1.63 -5.96
C LEU A 173 -11.87 -2.01 -5.56
N ALA A 174 -12.83 -1.62 -6.39
CA ALA A 174 -14.22 -2.03 -6.26
C ALA A 174 -14.43 -3.45 -6.78
N VAL A 175 -15.23 -4.22 -6.04
CA VAL A 175 -15.57 -5.61 -6.32
C VAL A 175 -17.08 -5.76 -6.29
N GLY A 176 -17.63 -6.35 -7.34
CA GLY A 176 -19.05 -6.66 -7.47
C GLY A 176 -19.30 -8.16 -7.60
N VAL A 177 -20.58 -8.51 -7.66
CA VAL A 177 -21.08 -9.88 -7.87
C VAL A 177 -21.78 -9.94 -9.23
N ASP A 178 -21.48 -10.98 -10.01
CA ASP A 178 -22.16 -11.26 -11.28
C ASP A 178 -23.44 -12.09 -11.11
N SER A 179 -24.16 -12.36 -12.20
CA SER A 179 -25.37 -13.18 -12.18
C SER A 179 -25.14 -14.66 -11.83
N GLY A 180 -23.90 -15.11 -11.80
CA GLY A 180 -23.50 -16.47 -11.40
C GLY A 180 -23.02 -16.56 -9.96
N ASN A 181 -23.28 -15.53 -9.14
CA ASN A 181 -22.73 -15.38 -7.79
C ASN A 181 -21.21 -15.59 -7.80
N THR A 182 -20.49 -14.92 -8.69
CA THR A 182 -19.02 -14.91 -8.68
C THR A 182 -18.53 -13.49 -8.48
N LEU A 183 -17.50 -13.33 -7.65
CA LEU A 183 -16.88 -12.01 -7.47
C LEU A 183 -16.09 -11.65 -8.71
N TYR A 184 -16.33 -10.44 -9.20
CA TYR A 184 -15.49 -9.81 -10.19
C TYR A 184 -15.01 -8.46 -9.63
N ARG A 185 -13.86 -8.02 -10.11
CA ARG A 185 -13.32 -6.70 -9.81
C ARG A 185 -13.38 -5.83 -11.06
N ASN A 186 -13.35 -4.52 -10.86
CA ASN A 186 -13.09 -3.62 -11.97
C ASN A 186 -11.69 -3.89 -12.57
N ALA A 187 -11.58 -3.79 -13.90
CA ALA A 187 -10.32 -4.04 -14.60
C ALA A 187 -9.24 -3.03 -14.21
N ALA A 188 -9.64 -1.78 -13.99
CA ALA A 188 -8.79 -0.70 -13.51
C ALA A 188 -8.94 -0.52 -11.99
N ILE A 189 -7.81 -0.23 -11.33
CA ILE A 189 -7.78 0.28 -9.97
C ILE A 189 -7.99 1.79 -10.09
N TYR A 190 -8.93 2.32 -9.32
CA TYR A 190 -9.12 3.75 -9.22
C TYR A 190 -8.00 4.36 -8.37
N THR A 191 -7.45 5.49 -8.79
CA THR A 191 -6.33 6.13 -8.11
C THR A 191 -6.58 7.63 -8.01
N GLU A 192 -6.40 8.18 -6.81
CA GLU A 192 -6.31 9.62 -6.56
C GLU A 192 -4.89 9.91 -6.10
N ASP A 193 -4.26 10.89 -6.75
CA ASP A 193 -2.90 11.38 -6.48
C ASP A 193 -1.90 10.24 -6.20
N PRO A 194 -1.60 9.40 -7.23
CA PRO A 194 -0.82 8.17 -7.06
C PRO A 194 0.67 8.41 -6.76
N LEU A 195 1.12 9.67 -6.76
CA LEU A 195 2.49 10.09 -6.45
C LEU A 195 2.50 11.29 -5.51
N GLU A 196 1.41 11.49 -4.78
CA GLU A 196 1.41 12.44 -3.69
C GLU A 196 2.52 12.15 -2.71
#